data_AF-A0A1F6WV30-F1
#
_entry.id   AF-A0A1F6WV30-F1
#
_cell.length_a   1.000
_cell.length_b   1.000
_cell.length_c   1.000
_cell.angle_alpha   90.00
_cell.angle_beta   90.00
_cell.angle_gamma   90.00
#
_symmetry.space_group_name_H-M   'P 1'
#
loop_
_entity.id
_entity.type
_entity.pdbx_description
1 polymer ?
#
loop_
_entity_poly.entity_id
_entity_poly.type
_entity_poly.pdbx_seq_one_letter_code
_entity_poly.pdbx_strand_id
1 'polypeptide(L)' 'MNIVTLPRNKYLQILDTQEKLRGDLTRLQKIVSYIAQDEINPLYMARLSKIEKGLSAGKGLKFKNKAEVKKFFRLL' A
#
# COMPACT_ATOMS: atom_id res chain seq x y z
N MET A 1 -16.42 43.34 19.23
CA MET A 1 -15.39 42.50 18.59
C MET A 1 -14.63 41.79 19.70
N ASN A 2 -14.82 40.49 19.88
CA ASN A 2 -14.16 39.75 20.95
C ASN A 2 -12.74 39.40 20.52
N ILE A 3 -11.74 39.94 21.22
CA ILE A 3 -10.34 39.64 20.98
C ILE A 3 -10.01 38.38 21.77
N VAL A 4 -9.78 37.27 21.06
CA VAL A 4 -9.28 36.03 21.67
C VAL A 4 -7.76 36.12 21.70
N THR A 5 -7.18 36.33 22.88
CA THR A 5 -5.73 36.39 23.07
C THR A 5 -5.17 34.99 23.36
N LEU A 6 -4.32 34.49 22.45
CA LEU A 6 -3.60 33.24 22.66
C LEU A 6 -2.19 33.53 23.20
N PRO A 7 -1.79 32.94 24.34
CA PRO A 7 -0.43 33.05 24.83
C PRO A 7 0.61 32.55 23.80
N ARG A 8 1.68 33.32 23.59
CA ARG A 8 2.71 33.04 22.56
C ARG A 8 3.31 31.64 22.70
N ASN A 9 3.53 31.18 23.92
CA ASN A 9 4.03 29.83 24.20
C ASN A 9 3.08 28.72 23.73
N LYS A 10 1.77 28.87 23.95
CA LYS A 10 0.75 27.94 23.46
C LYS A 10 0.69 27.96 21.92
N TYR A 11 0.80 29.14 21.32
CA TYR A 11 0.87 29.26 19.86
C TYR A 11 2.06 28.50 19.27
N LEU A 12 3.26 28.67 19.84
CA LEU A 12 4.47 27.97 19.39
C LEU A 12 4.37 26.45 19.56
N GLN A 13 3.75 25.97 20.65
CA GLN A 13 3.50 24.54 20.86
C GLN A 13 2.53 23.96 19.81
N ILE A 14 1.49 24.72 19.45
CA ILE A 14 0.56 24.32 18.40
C ILE A 14 1.29 24.19 17.05
N LEU A 15 2.15 25.15 16.70
CA LEU A 15 2.93 25.10 15.47
C LEU A 15 3.87 23.89 15.43
N ASP A 16 4.60 23.61 16.51
CA ASP A 16 5.49 22.44 16.60
C ASP A 16 4.71 21.12 16.45
N THR A 17 3.52 21.06 17.06
CA THR A 17 2.64 19.89 16.92
C THR A 17 2.13 19.74 15.49
N GLN A 18 1.76 20.83 14.83
CA GLN A 18 1.30 20.81 13.43
C GLN A 18 2.40 20.32 12.47
N GLU A 19 3.64 20.75 12.66
CA GLU A 19 4.76 20.27 11.85
C GLU A 19 5.04 18.78 12.06
N LYS A 20 5.01 18.30 13.30
CA LYS A 20 5.15 16.86 13.59
C LYS A 20 4.05 16.04 12.93
N LEU A 21 2.80 16.47 13.07
CA LEU A 21 1.65 15.80 12.43
C LEU A 21 1.77 15.79 10.91
N ARG A 22 2.26 16.86 10.30
CA ARG A 22 2.50 16.93 8.85
C ARG A 22 3.58 15.94 8.41
N GLY A 23 4.65 15.81 9.18
CA GLY A 23 5.71 14.82 8.95
C GLY A 23 5.19 13.38 9.03
N ASP A 24 4.41 13.06 10.06
CA ASP A 24 3.83 11.73 10.24
C ASP A 24 2.81 11.38 9.16
N LEU A 25 1.96 12.33 8.78
CA LEU A 25 0.98 12.14 7.70
C LEU A 25 1.67 11.90 6.35
N THR A 26 2.78 12.60 6.08
CA THR A 26 3.60 12.37 4.87
C THR A 26 4.22 10.97 4.87
N ARG A 27 4.69 10.48 6.03
CA ARG A 27 5.23 9.12 6.15
C ARG A 27 4.14 8.07 5.91
N LEU A 28 2.96 8.25 6.51
CA LEU A 28 1.82 7.35 6.29
C LEU A 28 1.40 7.32 4.82
N GLN A 29 1.33 8.48 4.16
CA GLN A 29 1.04 8.54 2.73
C GLN A 29 2.06 7.75 1.89
N LYS A 30 3.35 7.87 2.18
CA LYS A 30 4.39 7.10 1.49
C LYS A 30 4.24 5.59 1.72
N ILE A 31 3.94 5.16 2.94
CA ILE A 31 3.71 3.75 3.26
C ILE A 31 2.50 3.23 2.49
N VAL A 32 1.38 3.97 2.49
CA VAL A 32 0.17 3.60 1.74
C VAL A 32 0.46 3.53 0.24
N SER A 33 1.20 4.49 -0.32
CA SER A 33 1.60 4.44 -1.74
C SER A 33 2.49 3.23 -2.05
N TYR A 34 3.42 2.86 -1.16
CA TYR A 34 4.26 1.69 -1.33
C TYR A 34 3.43 0.39 -1.29
N ILE A 35 2.52 0.26 -0.31
CA ILE A 35 1.59 -0.87 -0.22
C ILE A 35 0.71 -0.96 -1.47
N ALA A 36 0.15 0.17 -1.92
CA ALA A 36 -0.67 0.21 -3.13
C ALA A 36 0.12 -0.13 -4.40
N GLN A 37 1.42 0.24 -4.47
CA GLN A 37 2.29 -0.15 -5.57
C GLN A 37 2.62 -1.66 -5.56
N ASP A 38 2.78 -2.26 -4.39
CA ASP A 38 2.93 -3.72 -4.26
C ASP A 38 1.63 -4.45 -4.64
N GLU A 39 0.46 -3.94 -4.26
CA GLU A 39 -0.85 -4.51 -4.61
C GLU A 39 -1.19 -4.35 -6.11
N ILE A 40 -0.71 -3.28 -6.76
CA ILE A 40 -0.97 -2.97 -8.17
C ILE A 40 0.34 -3.01 -8.96
N ASN A 41 1.19 -4.02 -8.76
CA ASN A 41 2.33 -4.20 -9.65
C ASN A 41 1.80 -4.62 -11.04
N PRO A 42 1.97 -3.80 -12.11
CA PRO A 42 1.42 -4.10 -13.43
C PRO A 42 1.95 -5.42 -14.00
N LEU A 43 3.17 -5.83 -13.62
CA LEU A 43 3.74 -7.13 -13.99
C LEU A 43 2.96 -8.29 -13.35
N TYR A 44 2.50 -8.11 -12.10
CA TYR A 44 1.73 -9.11 -11.37
C TYR A 44 0.33 -9.27 -11.98
N MET A 45 -0.34 -8.16 -12.26
CA MET A 45 -1.62 -8.15 -12.97
C MET A 45 -1.51 -8.77 -14.37
N ALA A 46 -0.44 -8.49 -15.12
CA ALA A 46 -0.20 -9.09 -16.42
C ALA A 46 0.03 -10.62 -16.35
N ARG A 47 0.70 -11.11 -15.29
CA ARG A 47 0.90 -12.54 -15.03
C ARG A 47 -0.40 -13.23 -14.64
N LEU A 48 -1.18 -12.63 -13.74
CA LEU A 48 -2.50 -13.15 -13.35
C LEU A 48 -3.46 -13.21 -14.54
N SER A 49 -3.50 -12.17 -15.38
CA SER A 49 -4.32 -12.16 -16.60
C SER A 49 -3.90 -13.26 -17.59
N LYS A 50 -2.61 -13.58 -17.71
CA LYS A 50 -2.14 -14.72 -18.53
C LYS A 50 -2.59 -16.06 -17.97
N ILE A 51 -2.54 -16.24 -16.64
CA ILE A 51 -2.99 -17.46 -15.97
C ILE A 51 -4.50 -17.62 -16.14
N GLU A 52 -5.27 -16.57 -15.89
CA GLU A 52 -6.72 -16.53 -16.09
C GLU A 52 -7.09 -16.92 -17.53
N LYS A 53 -6.47 -16.30 -18.54
CA LYS A 53 -6.70 -16.64 -19.96
C LYS A 53 -6.39 -18.11 -20.27
N GLY A 54 -5.34 -18.67 -19.67
CA GLY A 54 -5.01 -20.09 -19.80
C GLY A 54 -6.07 -21.01 -19.19
N LEU A 55 -6.54 -20.68 -17.99
CA LEU A 55 -7.59 -21.44 -17.29
C LEU A 55 -8.93 -21.38 -18.03
N SER A 56 -9.33 -20.20 -18.50
CA SER A 56 -10.55 -20.00 -19.30
C SER A 56 -10.51 -20.72 -20.65
N ALA A 57 -9.32 -20.92 -21.22
CA ALA A 57 -9.11 -21.75 -22.42
C ALA A 57 -9.06 -23.26 -22.13
N GLY A 58 -9.38 -23.70 -20.90
CA GLY A 58 -9.38 -25.10 -20.50
C GLY A 58 -8.00 -25.68 -20.19
N LYS A 59 -6.93 -24.86 -20.20
CA LYS A 59 -5.59 -25.31 -19.79
C LYS A 59 -5.50 -25.30 -18.27
N GLY A 60 -5.92 -26.40 -17.64
CA GLY A 60 -5.75 -26.59 -16.20
C GLY A 60 -4.27 -26.67 -15.80
N LEU A 61 -3.89 -25.93 -14.76
CA LEU A 61 -2.59 -26.10 -14.10
C LEU A 61 -2.65 -27.34 -13.20
N LYS A 62 -1.89 -28.39 -13.53
CA LYS A 62 -1.77 -29.58 -12.70
C LYS A 62 -0.54 -29.47 -11.81
N PHE A 63 -0.74 -29.53 -10.50
CA PHE A 63 0.33 -29.60 -9.52
C PHE A 63 0.40 -31.02 -8.96
N LYS A 64 1.60 -31.57 -8.84
CA LYS A 64 1.82 -32.93 -8.31
C LYS A 64 1.66 -33.00 -6.80
N ASN A 65 1.91 -31.90 -6.09
CA ASN A 65 1.82 -31.84 -4.63
C ASN A 65 1.61 -30.41 -4.10
N LYS A 66 1.29 -30.31 -2.80
CA LYS A 66 1.07 -29.03 -2.10
C LYS A 66 2.30 -28.11 -2.07
N ALA A 67 3.51 -28.68 -2.18
CA ALA A 67 4.75 -27.90 -2.19
C ALA A 67 4.93 -27.16 -3.54
N GLU A 68 4.58 -27.78 -4.66
CA GLU A 68 4.56 -27.14 -5.98
C GLU A 68 3.57 -25.97 -6.02
N VAL A 69 2.39 -26.14 -5.41
CA VAL A 69 1.40 -25.05 -5.28
C VAL A 69 2.00 -23.87 -4.51
N LYS A 70 2.59 -24.13 -3.33
CA LYS A 70 3.26 -23.07 -2.54
C LYS A 70 4.41 -22.40 -3.29
N LYS A 71 5.19 -23.17 -4.05
CA LYS A 71 6.31 -22.65 -4.84
C LYS A 71 5.82 -21.76 -5.99
N PHE A 72 4.73 -22.15 -6.66
CA PHE A 72 4.11 -21.37 -7.73
C PHE A 72 3.65 -20.00 -7.23
N PHE A 73 2.91 -19.95 -6.11
CA PHE A 73 2.46 -18.68 -5.51
C PHE A 73 3.57 -17.83 -4.90
N ARG A 74 4.75 -18.40 -4.62
CA ARG A 74 5.94 -17.63 -4.19
C ARG A 74 6.74 -17.03 -5.35
N LEU A 75 6.58 -17.58 -6.56
CA LEU A 75 7.31 -17.16 -7.77
C LEU A 75 6.48 -16.24 -8.66
N LEU A 76 5.16 -16.24 -8.44
CA LEU A 76 4.24 -15.21 -8.95
C LEU A 76 4.70 -13.84 -8.46
#